data_AF-A0A183PDV2-F1
#
_entry.id   AF-A0A183PDV2-F1
#
_cell.length_a   1.000
_cell.length_b   1.000
_cell.length_c   1.000
_cell.angle_alpha   90.00
_cell.angle_beta   90.00
_cell.angle_gamma   90.00
#
_symmetry.space_group_name_H-M   'P 1'
#
loop_
_entity.id
_entity.type
_entity.pdbx_description
1 polymer ?
#
loop_
_entity_poly.entity_id
_entity_poly.type
_entity_poly.pdbx_seq_one_letter_code
_entity_poly.pdbx_strand_id
1 'polypeptide(L)'
;MLLYFLKQIFTACITEFNHHIANSYLHEINSIEDLINYFMTPVETPDFLYKLTSDARNNVCQLPSNLNIQLEPVRYNPNEDHFFKVNAYPGRSTIVSNLAATRKYPSYRVSRLKRIRVEYEDM
;
A
#
# COMPACT_ATOMS: atom_id res chain seq x y z
N MET A 1 -13.88 -33.82 -22.64
CA MET A 1 -12.43 -34.11 -22.84
C MET A 1 -11.62 -32.83 -22.97
N LEU A 2 -11.96 -31.91 -23.90
CA LEU A 2 -11.25 -30.61 -24.08
C LEU A 2 -11.22 -29.71 -22.82
N LEU A 3 -12.34 -29.56 -22.11
CA LEU A 3 -12.40 -28.77 -20.86
C LEU A 3 -11.46 -29.29 -19.75
N TYR A 4 -11.26 -30.60 -19.69
CA TYR A 4 -10.40 -31.22 -18.69
C TYR A 4 -8.92 -30.97 -19.01
N PHE A 5 -8.58 -31.00 -20.30
CA PHE A 5 -7.24 -30.69 -20.79
C PHE A 5 -6.86 -29.22 -20.56
N LEU A 6 -7.76 -28.28 -20.86
CA LEU A 6 -7.55 -26.85 -20.58
C LEU A 6 -7.34 -26.58 -19.08
N LYS A 7 -8.14 -27.23 -18.22
CA LYS A 7 -7.97 -27.13 -16.77
C LYS A 7 -6.57 -27.58 -16.34
N GLN A 8 -6.08 -28.70 -16.86
CA GLN A 8 -4.73 -29.21 -16.54
C GLN A 8 -3.63 -28.23 -16.96
N ILE A 9 -3.73 -27.67 -18.17
CA ILE A 9 -2.78 -26.66 -18.65
C ILE A 9 -2.77 -25.44 -17.73
N PHE A 10 -3.94 -24.87 -17.43
CA PHE A 10 -4.02 -23.70 -16.56
C PHE A 10 -3.46 -23.98 -15.18
N THR A 11 -3.77 -25.14 -14.58
CA THR A 11 -3.20 -25.51 -13.29
C THR A 11 -1.68 -25.65 -13.35
N ALA A 12 -1.12 -26.23 -14.41
CA ALA A 12 0.32 -26.36 -14.58
C ALA A 12 1.00 -24.99 -14.72
N CYS A 13 0.45 -24.09 -15.55
CA CYS A 13 0.99 -22.74 -15.69
C CYS A 13 0.92 -21.94 -14.38
N ILE A 14 -0.21 -22.02 -13.66
CA ILE A 14 -0.37 -21.33 -12.37
C ILE A 14 0.66 -21.83 -11.35
N THR A 15 0.94 -23.14 -11.31
CA THR A 15 1.95 -23.69 -10.39
C THR A 15 3.38 -23.32 -10.79
N GLU A 16 3.71 -23.33 -12.07
CA GLU A 16 5.05 -23.02 -12.57
C GLU A 16 5.40 -21.53 -12.41
N PHE A 17 4.48 -20.65 -12.78
CA PHE A 17 4.71 -19.20 -12.74
C PHE A 17 4.29 -18.54 -11.41
N ASN A 18 3.67 -19.32 -10.51
CA ASN A 18 3.07 -18.82 -9.27
C ASN A 18 2.16 -17.59 -9.49
N HIS A 19 1.48 -17.56 -10.63
CA HIS A 19 0.64 -16.46 -11.06
C HIS A 19 -0.75 -16.99 -11.42
N HIS A 20 -1.76 -16.52 -10.70
CA HIS A 20 -3.14 -16.94 -10.90
C HIS A 20 -3.79 -16.23 -12.08
N ILE A 21 -4.62 -16.97 -12.83
CA ILE A 21 -5.49 -16.41 -13.87
C ILE A 21 -6.78 -15.93 -13.21
N ALA A 22 -7.13 -14.66 -13.42
CA ALA A 22 -8.37 -14.10 -12.89
C ALA A 22 -9.60 -14.72 -13.59
N ASN A 23 -10.66 -15.01 -12.82
CA ASN A 23 -11.91 -15.55 -13.37
C ASN A 23 -12.52 -14.64 -14.45
N SER A 24 -12.32 -13.32 -14.33
CA SER A 24 -12.75 -12.35 -15.33
C SER A 24 -12.04 -12.54 -16.67
N TYR A 25 -10.80 -13.01 -16.70
CA TYR A 25 -10.01 -13.19 -17.92
C TYR A 25 -10.18 -14.55 -18.58
N LEU A 26 -10.76 -15.55 -17.88
CA LEU A 26 -10.88 -16.91 -18.40
C LEU A 26 -11.65 -17.01 -19.72
N HIS A 27 -12.65 -16.14 -19.93
CA HIS A 27 -13.45 -16.13 -21.16
C HIS A 27 -12.75 -15.46 -22.34
N GLU A 28 -11.68 -14.71 -22.08
CA GLU A 28 -10.88 -14.04 -23.11
C GLU A 28 -9.80 -14.98 -23.69
N ILE A 29 -9.39 -16.01 -22.94
CA ILE A 29 -8.37 -16.98 -23.35
C ILE A 29 -9.03 -18.09 -24.20
N ASN A 30 -8.99 -17.91 -25.52
CA ASN A 30 -9.60 -18.86 -26.47
C ASN A 30 -8.54 -19.72 -27.20
N SER A 31 -7.28 -19.29 -27.18
CA SER A 31 -6.16 -19.97 -27.82
C SER A 31 -4.96 -20.11 -26.87
N ILE A 32 -4.00 -20.97 -27.27
CA ILE A 32 -2.72 -21.09 -26.56
C ILE A 32 -1.92 -19.79 -26.68
N GLU A 33 -2.07 -19.06 -27.79
CA GLU A 33 -1.41 -17.77 -27.99
C GLU A 33 -1.91 -16.73 -26.99
N ASP A 34 -3.22 -16.68 -26.72
CA ASP A 34 -3.79 -15.79 -25.69
C ASP A 34 -3.25 -16.10 -24.30
N LEU A 35 -3.08 -17.40 -23.99
CA LEU A 35 -2.50 -17.84 -22.72
C LEU A 35 -1.04 -17.42 -22.59
N ILE A 36 -0.24 -17.57 -23.66
CA ILE A 36 1.15 -17.11 -23.70
C ILE A 36 1.20 -15.59 -23.50
N ASN A 37 0.37 -14.85 -24.23
CA ASN A 37 0.29 -13.40 -24.12
C ASN A 37 -0.09 -12.94 -22.70
N TYR A 38 -1.03 -13.64 -22.05
CA TYR A 38 -1.41 -13.37 -20.66
C TYR A 38 -0.23 -13.48 -19.70
N PHE A 39 0.52 -14.59 -19.75
CA PHE A 39 1.65 -14.81 -18.84
C PHE A 39 2.90 -13.98 -19.21
N MET A 40 3.03 -13.56 -20.47
CA MET A 40 4.11 -12.65 -20.89
C MET A 40 3.83 -11.19 -20.52
N THR A 41 2.57 -10.83 -20.27
CA THR A 41 2.20 -9.47 -19.90
C THR A 41 2.60 -9.21 -18.44
N PRO A 42 3.51 -8.24 -18.17
CA PRO A 42 3.93 -7.96 -16.81
C PRO A 42 2.79 -7.35 -16.00
N VAL A 43 2.64 -7.80 -14.75
CA VAL A 43 1.68 -7.22 -13.81
C VAL A 43 2.29 -5.99 -13.16
N GLU A 44 1.70 -4.82 -13.42
CA GLU A 44 2.09 -3.59 -12.76
C GLU A 44 1.28 -3.36 -11.48
N THR A 45 1.90 -2.76 -10.47
CA THR A 45 1.17 -2.30 -9.28
C THR A 45 0.30 -1.09 -9.64
N PRO A 46 -0.99 -1.06 -9.23
CA PRO A 46 -1.84 0.11 -9.49
C PRO A 46 -1.44 1.32 -8.65
N ASP A 47 -0.65 1.12 -7.59
CA ASP A 47 -0.16 2.19 -6.73
C ASP A 47 1.02 2.91 -7.38
N PHE A 48 0.74 4.06 -8.00
CA PHE A 48 1.74 4.88 -8.66
C PHE A 48 2.86 5.34 -7.73
N LEU A 49 2.58 5.63 -6.45
CA LEU A 49 3.62 6.04 -5.51
C LEU A 49 4.58 4.89 -5.22
N TYR A 50 4.02 3.69 -5.06
CA TYR A 50 4.82 2.49 -4.87
C TYR A 50 5.68 2.21 -6.10
N LYS A 51 5.09 2.25 -7.31
CA LYS A 51 5.78 2.08 -8.60
C LYS A 51 6.92 3.09 -8.75
N LEU A 52 6.66 4.38 -8.56
CA LEU A 52 7.67 5.43 -8.68
C LEU A 52 8.82 5.21 -7.69
N THR A 53 8.52 4.76 -6.47
CA THR A 53 9.55 4.49 -5.46
C THR A 53 10.36 3.23 -5.80
N SER A 54 9.73 2.18 -6.31
CA SER A 54 10.45 0.97 -6.75
C SER A 54 11.33 1.26 -7.97
N ASP A 55 10.81 2.01 -8.94
CA ASP A 55 11.53 2.38 -10.15
C ASP A 55 12.75 3.25 -9.83
N ALA A 56 12.61 4.19 -8.88
CA ALA A 56 13.71 4.98 -8.37
C ALA A 56 14.79 4.11 -7.70
N ARG A 57 14.39 3.15 -6.87
CA ARG A 57 15.33 2.23 -6.19
C ARG A 57 16.04 1.28 -7.17
N ASN A 58 15.35 0.88 -8.22
CA ASN A 58 15.88 0.01 -9.27
C ASN A 58 16.63 0.78 -10.37
N ASN A 59 16.85 2.09 -10.20
CA ASN A 59 17.49 2.98 -11.18
C ASN A 59 16.80 3.03 -12.56
N VAL A 60 15.51 2.69 -12.62
CA VAL A 60 14.68 2.80 -13.83
C VAL A 60 14.27 4.26 -14.06
N CYS A 61 14.11 5.03 -12.99
CA CYS A 61 13.82 6.47 -13.02
C CYS A 61 14.73 7.20 -12.03
N GLN A 62 15.19 8.41 -12.37
CA GLN A 62 15.94 9.24 -11.43
C GLN A 62 15.00 10.27 -10.78
N LEU A 63 14.87 10.18 -9.45
CA LEU A 63 14.19 11.22 -8.69
C LEU A 63 15.11 12.46 -8.56
N PRO A 64 14.56 13.67 -8.61
CA PRO A 64 15.31 14.88 -8.27
C PRO A 64 15.96 14.77 -6.89
N SER A 65 17.16 15.32 -6.71
CA SER A 65 17.90 15.24 -5.45
C SER A 65 17.20 15.89 -4.25
N ASN A 66 16.25 16.80 -4.52
CA ASN A 66 15.43 17.49 -3.54
C ASN A 66 14.08 16.79 -3.27
N LEU A 67 13.82 15.63 -3.87
CA LEU A 67 12.58 14.88 -3.70
C LEU A 67 12.84 13.55 -2.99
N ASN A 68 12.29 13.41 -1.79
CA ASN A 68 12.26 12.15 -1.06
C ASN A 68 10.81 11.67 -0.91
N ILE A 69 10.52 10.44 -1.35
CA ILE A 69 9.19 9.84 -1.24
C ILE A 69 9.13 9.00 0.02
N GLN A 70 8.17 9.30 0.87
CA GLN A 70 7.92 8.57 2.10
C GLN A 70 6.69 7.67 1.96
N LEU A 71 6.92 6.38 1.77
CA LEU A 71 5.83 5.38 1.64
C LEU A 71 5.13 5.11 2.99
N GLU A 72 5.92 5.05 4.06
CA GLU A 72 5.42 4.74 5.39
C GLU A 72 5.12 6.02 6.16
N PRO A 73 3.85 6.32 6.49
CA PRO A 73 3.51 7.56 7.15
C PRO A 73 4.12 7.58 8.55
N VAL A 74 4.98 8.56 8.81
CA VAL A 74 5.49 8.83 10.16
C VAL A 74 4.44 9.63 10.91
N ARG A 75 3.99 9.07 12.03
CA ARG A 75 3.02 9.71 12.91
C ARG A 75 3.73 10.34 14.10
N TYR A 76 3.20 11.47 14.55
CA TYR A 76 3.64 12.05 15.81
C TYR A 76 3.29 11.11 16.98
N ASN A 77 4.30 10.75 17.75
CA ASN A 77 4.14 10.07 19.04
C ASN A 77 5.05 10.77 20.07
N PRO A 78 4.51 11.42 21.10
CA PRO A 78 5.30 12.16 22.08
C PRO A 78 6.09 11.27 23.04
N ASN A 79 5.78 9.97 23.09
CA ASN A 79 6.51 9.02 23.93
C ASN A 79 7.71 8.41 23.19
N GLU A 80 7.78 8.60 21.87
CA GLU A 80 8.87 8.12 21.03
C GLU A 80 9.72 9.32 20.61
N ASP A 81 11.04 9.15 20.61
CA ASP A 81 11.96 10.18 20.12
C ASP A 81 11.98 10.13 18.59
N HIS A 82 11.01 10.82 17.98
CA HIS A 82 10.75 10.74 16.54
C HIS A 82 10.91 12.11 15.85
N PHE A 83 10.99 12.05 14.51
CA PHE A 83 11.20 13.16 13.58
C PHE A 83 10.37 14.42 13.88
N PHE A 84 9.15 14.27 14.42
CA PHE A 84 8.29 15.38 14.81
C PHE A 84 8.35 15.64 16.32
N LYS A 85 8.91 16.78 16.72
CA LYS A 85 8.97 17.23 18.13
C LYS A 85 7.65 17.81 18.64
N VAL A 86 6.84 18.36 17.74
CA VAL A 86 5.57 19.04 18.07
C VAL A 86 4.50 18.54 17.10
N ASN A 87 3.26 18.41 17.58
CA ASN A 87 2.13 18.09 16.72
C ASN A 87 1.42 19.36 16.24
N ALA A 88 0.68 19.28 15.13
CA ALA A 88 -0.13 20.38 14.63
C ALA A 88 -1.35 20.72 15.53
N TYR A 89 -1.63 19.89 16.54
CA TYR A 89 -2.80 20.02 17.43
C TYR A 89 -2.39 19.94 18.90
N PRO A 90 -1.81 21.02 19.46
CA PRO A 90 -1.33 21.03 20.84
C PRO A 90 -2.48 20.73 21.83
N GLY A 91 -2.20 19.92 22.84
CA GLY A 91 -3.16 19.56 23.88
C GLY A 91 -4.29 18.60 23.45
N ARG A 92 -4.32 18.14 22.19
CA ARG A 92 -5.32 17.16 21.69
C ARG A 92 -4.79 15.74 21.64
N SER A 93 -5.66 14.77 21.97
CA SER A 93 -5.34 13.34 21.84
C SER A 93 -5.37 12.90 20.37
N THR A 94 -4.44 12.04 19.96
CA THR A 94 -4.39 11.43 18.63
C THR A 94 -4.82 9.96 18.74
N ILE A 95 -6.11 9.71 18.58
CA ILE A 95 -6.71 8.38 18.71
C ILE A 95 -6.82 7.74 17.33
N VAL A 96 -6.33 6.51 17.21
CA VAL A 96 -6.49 5.68 16.01
C VAL A 96 -7.71 4.80 16.22
N SER A 97 -8.70 4.90 15.32
CA SER A 97 -9.98 4.17 15.45
C SER A 97 -10.02 2.89 14.62
N ASN A 98 -9.32 2.83 13.49
CA ASN A 98 -9.35 1.68 12.59
C ASN A 98 -8.54 0.49 13.15
N LEU A 99 -9.12 -0.71 13.18
CA LEU A 99 -8.53 -1.92 13.76
C LEU A 99 -7.18 -2.31 13.14
N ALA A 100 -7.04 -2.17 11.81
CA ALA A 100 -5.76 -2.45 11.15
C ALA A 100 -4.70 -1.42 11.55
N ALA A 101 -5.10 -0.15 11.65
CA ALA A 101 -4.20 0.95 11.98
C ALA A 101 -3.82 0.98 13.48
N THR A 102 -4.68 0.53 14.39
CA THR A 102 -4.38 0.48 15.83
C THR A 102 -3.30 -0.53 16.17
N ARG A 103 -3.16 -1.61 15.37
CA ARG A 103 -2.05 -2.56 15.51
C ARG A 103 -0.71 -1.97 15.10
N LYS A 104 -0.70 -1.12 14.06
CA LYS A 104 0.52 -0.54 13.49
C LYS A 104 0.94 0.75 14.20
N TYR A 105 -0.01 1.56 14.63
CA TYR A 105 0.23 2.88 15.22
C TYR A 105 -0.42 3.00 16.59
N PRO A 106 0.38 3.25 17.66
CA PRO A 106 -0.17 3.47 18.98
C PRO A 106 -0.99 4.75 19.03
N SER A 107 -2.11 4.72 19.76
CA SER A 107 -2.87 5.92 20.05
C SER A 107 -2.24 6.69 21.20
N TYR A 108 -2.19 8.01 21.09
CA TYR A 108 -1.73 8.87 22.18
C TYR A 108 -2.90 9.63 22.80
N ARG A 109 -3.01 9.56 24.13
CA ARG A 109 -4.01 10.30 24.91
C ARG A 109 -3.33 11.36 25.76
N VAL A 110 -3.71 12.61 25.54
CA VAL A 110 -3.21 13.75 26.31
C VAL A 110 -3.81 13.73 27.72
N SER A 111 -2.96 13.97 28.72
CA SER A 111 -3.39 14.13 30.12
C SER A 111 -4.35 15.30 30.25
N ARG A 112 -5.34 15.21 31.14
CA ARG A 112 -6.35 16.28 31.30
C ARG A 112 -5.73 17.65 31.59
N LEU A 113 -4.62 17.69 32.31
CA LEU A 113 -3.88 18.91 32.67
C LEU A 113 -3.25 19.62 31.47
N LYS A 114 -2.88 18.87 30.43
CA LYS A 114 -2.24 19.40 29.21
C LYS A 114 -3.26 19.68 28.09
N ARG A 115 -4.56 19.47 28.34
CA ARG A 115 -5.59 19.76 27.34
C ARG A 115 -5.83 21.25 27.28
N ILE A 116 -5.51 21.82 26.14
CA ILE A 116 -5.91 23.19 25.81
C ILE A 116 -7.39 23.14 25.48
N ARG A 117 -8.22 23.83 26.27
CA ARG A 117 -9.57 24.19 25.84
C ARG A 117 -9.41 25.32 24.85
N VAL A 118 -9.79 25.07 23.61
CA VAL A 118 -10.00 26.14 22.63
C VAL A 118 -11.49 26.43 22.74
N GLU A 119 -11.83 27.58 23.30
CA GLU A 119 -13.23 28.00 23.39
C GLU A 119 -13.67 28.51 22.01
N TYR A 120 -14.98 28.60 21.77
CA TYR A 120 -15.50 29.06 20.48
C TYR A 120 -15.06 30.50 20.14
N GLU A 121 -14.75 31.30 21.17
CA GLU A 121 -14.33 32.70 21.04
C GLU A 121 -12.87 32.85 20.58
N ASP A 122 -12.07 31.77 20.56
CA ASP A 122 -10.65 31.77 20.18
C ASP A 122 -10.41 31.43 18.68
N MET A 123 -11.48 31.21 17.90
CA MET A 123 -11.44 30.90 16.45
C MET A 123 -11.79 32.12 15.60
#